data_AF-A0ABD2JCQ5-F1
#
_entry.id   AF-A0ABD2JCQ5-F1
#
_cell.length_a   1.000
_cell.length_b   1.000
_cell.length_c   1.000
_cell.angle_alpha   90.00
_cell.angle_beta   90.00
_cell.angle_gamma   90.00
#
_symmetry.space_group_name_H-M   'P 1'
#
loop_
_entity.id
_entity.type
_entity.pdbx_description
1 polymer ?
#
loop_
_entity_poly.entity_id
_entity_poly.type
_entity_poly.pdbx_seq_one_letter_code
_entity_poly.pdbx_strand_id
1 'polypeptide(L)'
;MSQKATNWMKLILLTGEYADVHFMVGDEKERISAHKLILKNASDVFKAMFRFDANKERTENANVDSHVEVPDVEPAAFKVMLSFIYADDLSELDGDNAMAVLYAAKKYNIPDLVGPSLKIPIPKLRNVFSACAQTRLFNLEIYAENG
;
A
#
# COMPACT_ATOMS: atom_id res chain seq x y z
N MET A 1 4.44 -20.21 -1.10
CA MET A 1 5.89 -19.90 -1.01
C MET A 1 6.52 -20.75 0.10
N SER A 2 7.83 -20.98 0.07
CA SER A 2 8.52 -21.60 1.21
C SER A 2 8.65 -20.59 2.36
N GLN A 3 8.58 -21.06 3.61
CA GLN A 3 8.74 -20.19 4.79
C GLN A 3 10.04 -19.37 4.76
N LYS A 4 11.10 -19.97 4.21
CA LYS A 4 12.38 -19.28 4.01
C LYS A 4 12.18 -18.05 3.11
N ALA A 5 11.56 -18.19 1.95
CA ALA A 5 11.32 -17.07 1.04
C ALA A 5 10.45 -15.97 1.67
N THR A 6 9.39 -16.33 2.40
CA THR A 6 8.56 -15.33 3.11
C THR A 6 9.37 -14.55 4.13
N ASN A 7 10.24 -15.21 4.90
CA ASN A 7 11.10 -14.54 5.88
C ASN A 7 12.10 -13.59 5.21
N TRP A 8 12.67 -13.99 4.07
CA TRP A 8 13.56 -13.10 3.29
C TRP A 8 12.82 -11.86 2.79
N MET A 9 11.59 -12.00 2.29
CA MET A 9 10.78 -10.85 1.85
C MET A 9 10.49 -9.88 2.99
N LYS A 10 10.13 -10.38 4.18
CA LYS A 10 9.93 -9.53 5.36
C LYS A 10 11.22 -8.83 5.77
N LEU A 11 12.36 -9.52 5.70
CA LEU A 11 13.65 -8.95 6.06
C LEU A 11 14.04 -7.79 5.15
N ILE A 12 13.96 -7.95 3.82
CA ILE A 12 14.34 -6.86 2.89
C ILE A 12 13.40 -5.65 2.99
N LEU A 13 12.12 -5.87 3.31
CA LEU A 13 11.19 -4.77 3.57
C LEU A 13 11.58 -4.01 4.84
N LEU A 14 11.92 -4.74 5.91
CA LEU A 14 12.29 -4.16 7.20
C LEU A 14 13.63 -3.41 7.14
N THR A 15 14.65 -3.98 6.48
CA THR A 15 15.98 -3.36 6.40
C THR A 15 16.07 -2.30 5.32
N GLY A 16 15.22 -2.38 4.28
CA GLY A 16 15.33 -1.55 3.08
C GLY A 16 16.57 -1.85 2.23
N GLU A 17 17.26 -2.97 2.48
CA GLU A 17 18.42 -3.36 1.67
C GLU A 17 18.01 -3.58 0.21
N TYR A 18 18.78 -3.00 -0.72
CA TYR A 18 18.52 -3.02 -2.17
C TYR A 18 17.26 -2.27 -2.62
N ALA A 19 16.68 -1.41 -1.76
CA ALA A 19 15.59 -0.54 -2.16
C ALA A 19 16.03 0.39 -3.31
N ASP A 20 15.21 0.44 -4.36
CA ASP A 20 15.40 1.24 -5.57
C ASP A 20 14.29 2.31 -5.73
N VAL A 21 13.45 2.46 -4.71
CA VAL A 21 12.46 3.54 -4.56
C VAL A 21 12.28 3.93 -3.10
N HIS A 22 12.04 5.22 -2.88
CA HIS A 22 11.67 5.77 -1.59
C HIS A 22 10.39 6.59 -1.72
N PHE A 23 9.49 6.42 -0.76
CA PHE A 23 8.24 7.17 -0.68
C PHE A 23 8.31 8.18 0.46
N MET A 24 7.71 9.34 0.28
CA MET A 24 7.44 10.30 1.36
C MET A 24 5.94 10.26 1.62
N VAL A 25 5.54 9.68 2.75
CA VAL A 25 4.15 9.26 2.99
C VAL A 25 3.50 10.11 4.09
N GLY A 26 2.25 10.50 3.85
CA GLY A 26 1.43 11.30 4.76
C GLY A 26 1.91 12.75 4.92
N ASP A 27 1.22 13.49 5.77
CA ASP A 27 1.50 14.91 6.03
C ASP A 27 2.89 15.14 6.63
N GLU A 28 3.35 14.20 7.47
CA GLU A 28 4.68 14.22 8.09
C GLU A 28 5.80 13.79 7.13
N LYS A 29 5.46 13.36 5.91
CA LYS A 29 6.40 12.90 4.88
C LYS A 29 7.35 11.82 5.40
N GLU A 30 6.81 10.80 6.04
CA GLU A 30 7.61 9.69 6.53
C GLU A 30 8.31 8.97 5.35
N ARG A 31 9.64 8.84 5.41
CA ARG A 31 10.40 8.15 4.36
C ARG A 31 10.26 6.64 4.49
N ILE A 32 9.72 5.98 3.47
CA ILE A 32 9.56 4.52 3.41
C ILE A 32 10.28 3.96 2.18
N SER A 33 11.22 3.04 2.40
CA SER A 33 11.98 2.37 1.33
C SER A 33 11.26 1.12 0.83
N ALA A 34 11.31 0.87 -0.49
CA ALA A 34 10.72 -0.32 -1.09
C ALA A 34 11.41 -0.69 -2.41
N HIS A 35 10.87 -1.72 -3.08
CA HIS A 35 11.45 -2.33 -4.27
C HIS A 35 10.47 -2.25 -5.46
N LYS A 36 10.82 -1.48 -6.49
CA LYS A 36 10.02 -1.28 -7.71
C LYS A 36 9.59 -2.61 -8.31
N LEU A 37 10.48 -3.59 -8.41
CA LEU A 37 10.15 -4.90 -9.00
C LEU A 37 9.00 -5.61 -8.27
N ILE A 38 9.01 -5.59 -6.93
CA ILE A 38 7.99 -6.23 -6.11
C ILE A 38 6.66 -5.47 -6.28
N LEU A 39 6.71 -4.14 -6.18
CA LEU A 39 5.53 -3.28 -6.34
C LEU A 39 4.88 -3.38 -7.72
N LYS A 40 5.68 -3.42 -8.80
CA LYS A 40 5.21 -3.57 -10.19
C LYS A 40 4.44 -4.87 -10.42
N ASN A 41 4.80 -5.94 -9.71
CA ASN A 41 4.12 -7.22 -9.83
C ASN A 41 2.81 -7.25 -9.04
N ALA A 42 2.75 -6.54 -7.91
CA ALA A 42 1.58 -6.52 -7.05
C ALA A 42 0.51 -5.50 -7.45
N SER A 43 0.85 -4.50 -8.26
CA SER A 43 -0.03 -3.38 -8.59
C SER A 43 0.22 -2.84 -10.00
N ASP A 44 -0.86 -2.74 -10.79
CA ASP A 44 -0.79 -2.08 -12.10
C ASP A 44 -0.57 -0.57 -11.99
N VAL A 45 -0.96 0.05 -10.87
CA VAL A 45 -0.70 1.47 -10.60
C VAL A 45 0.80 1.69 -10.41
N PHE A 46 1.46 0.89 -9.56
CA PHE A 46 2.92 0.93 -9.44
C PHE A 46 3.62 0.54 -10.74
N LYS A 47 3.06 -0.43 -11.48
CA LYS A 47 3.57 -0.81 -12.80
C LYS A 47 3.57 0.37 -13.75
N ALA A 48 2.48 1.13 -13.83
CA ALA A 48 2.34 2.34 -14.62
C ALA A 48 3.28 3.46 -14.15
N MET A 49 3.30 3.71 -12.84
CA MET A 49 4.13 4.74 -12.18
C MET A 49 5.61 4.59 -12.55
N PHE A 50 6.12 3.36 -12.57
CA PHE A 50 7.54 3.06 -12.75
C PHE A 50 7.92 2.57 -14.16
N ARG A 51 7.07 2.79 -15.18
CA ARG A 51 7.36 2.32 -16.56
C ARG A 51 8.57 3.00 -17.19
N PHE A 52 8.79 4.28 -16.88
CA PHE A 52 9.80 5.11 -17.56
C PHE A 52 10.94 5.58 -16.64
N ASP A 53 10.98 5.13 -15.38
CA ASP A 53 12.01 5.55 -14.42
C ASP A 53 13.43 5.25 -14.88
N ALA A 54 13.62 4.13 -15.59
CA ALA A 54 14.92 3.75 -16.14
C ALA A 54 15.48 4.77 -17.17
N ASN A 55 14.61 5.61 -17.74
CA ASN A 55 15.02 6.69 -18.64
C ASN A 55 15.27 8.01 -17.89
N LYS A 56 14.53 8.30 -16.82
CA LYS A 56 14.73 9.50 -15.99
C LYS A 56 16.08 9.49 -15.27
N GLU A 57 16.49 8.34 -14.74
CA GLU A 57 17.79 8.16 -14.08
C GLU A 57 18.99 8.40 -15.01
N ARG A 58 18.79 8.34 -16.35
CA ARG A 58 19.84 8.59 -17.36
C ARG A 58 19.93 10.02 -17.84
N THR A 59 18.88 10.82 -17.68
CA THR A 59 18.78 12.16 -18.26
C THR A 59 18.86 13.29 -17.24
N GLU A 60 18.57 13.01 -15.97
CA GLU A 60 18.62 13.99 -14.89
C GLU A 60 19.81 13.67 -13.98
N ASN A 61 20.63 14.66 -13.66
CA ASN A 61 21.82 14.53 -12.82
C ASN A 61 21.52 13.66 -11.59
N ALA A 62 22.24 12.54 -11.45
CA ALA A 62 22.04 11.44 -10.50
C ALA A 62 22.14 11.80 -9.00
N ASN A 63 21.98 13.07 -8.63
CA ASN A 63 22.08 13.61 -7.27
C ASN A 63 20.74 14.17 -6.74
N VAL A 64 19.63 14.04 -7.47
CA VAL A 64 18.31 14.34 -6.91
C VAL A 64 17.78 13.04 -6.32
N ASP A 65 17.70 12.98 -4.98
CA ASP A 65 17.07 11.90 -4.22
C ASP A 65 15.59 11.78 -4.64
N SER A 66 15.36 11.02 -5.72
CA SER A 66 14.06 10.91 -6.37
C SER A 66 13.15 10.06 -5.51
N HIS A 67 12.27 10.73 -4.77
CA HIS A 67 11.26 10.11 -3.93
C HIS A 67 9.86 10.28 -4.55
N VAL A 68 8.95 9.36 -4.21
CA VAL A 68 7.55 9.41 -4.62
C VAL A 68 6.72 9.97 -3.47
N GLU A 69 6.05 11.10 -3.69
CA GLU A 69 5.17 11.72 -2.70
C GLU A 69 3.82 10.98 -2.65
N VAL A 70 3.38 10.63 -1.43
CA VAL A 70 2.08 9.98 -1.15
C VAL A 70 1.40 10.71 0.02
N PRO A 71 0.90 11.94 -0.20
CA PRO A 71 0.40 12.80 0.88
C PRO A 71 -0.95 12.35 1.45
N ASP A 72 -1.73 11.59 0.67
CA ASP A 72 -3.12 11.21 0.95
C ASP A 72 -3.28 9.81 1.57
N VAL A 73 -2.18 9.14 1.92
CA VAL A 73 -2.19 7.85 2.61
C VAL A 73 -1.43 7.98 3.93
N GLU A 74 -2.01 7.45 5.00
CA GLU A 74 -1.36 7.40 6.30
C GLU A 74 -0.16 6.43 6.28
N PRO A 75 0.99 6.77 6.89
CA PRO A 75 2.17 5.90 6.87
C PRO A 75 1.92 4.49 7.42
N ALA A 76 1.12 4.37 8.49
CA ALA A 76 0.76 3.08 9.06
C ALA A 76 0.01 2.19 8.06
N ALA A 77 -0.97 2.76 7.35
CA ALA A 77 -1.72 2.05 6.33
C ALA A 77 -0.85 1.63 5.14
N PHE A 78 0.05 2.52 4.71
CA PHE A 78 1.00 2.22 3.65
C PHE A 78 1.94 1.07 4.04
N LYS A 79 2.43 1.03 5.29
CA LYS A 79 3.25 -0.07 5.81
C LYS A 79 2.49 -1.39 5.84
N VAL A 80 1.24 -1.42 6.29
CA VAL A 80 0.40 -2.63 6.23
C VAL A 80 0.23 -3.13 4.80
N MET A 81 -0.04 -2.22 3.86
CA MET A 81 -0.12 -2.56 2.44
C MET A 81 1.18 -3.16 1.91
N LEU A 82 2.34 -2.61 2.26
CA LEU A 82 3.64 -3.18 1.90
C LEU A 82 3.85 -4.57 2.53
N SER A 83 3.55 -4.73 3.82
CA SER A 83 3.66 -6.03 4.50
C SER A 83 2.81 -7.11 3.82
N PHE A 84 1.61 -6.75 3.36
CA PHE A 84 0.77 -7.61 2.55
C PHE A 84 1.42 -7.95 1.20
N ILE A 85 1.87 -6.96 0.43
CA ILE A 85 2.53 -7.16 -0.87
C ILE A 85 3.73 -8.11 -0.77
N TYR A 86 4.52 -8.02 0.30
CA TYR A 86 5.77 -8.78 0.42
C TYR A 86 5.56 -10.20 0.95
N ALA A 87 4.56 -10.41 1.80
CA ALA A 87 4.47 -11.64 2.59
C ALA A 87 3.06 -12.06 3.01
N ASP A 88 2.00 -11.48 2.40
CA ASP A 88 0.60 -11.62 2.82
C ASP A 88 0.41 -11.33 4.33
N ASP A 89 1.25 -10.43 4.88
CA ASP A 89 1.29 -10.17 6.31
C ASP A 89 0.35 -9.03 6.70
N LEU A 90 -0.62 -9.36 7.55
CA LEU A 90 -1.66 -8.47 8.07
C LEU A 90 -1.64 -8.40 9.61
N SER A 91 -0.51 -8.73 10.25
CA SER A 91 -0.40 -8.68 11.72
C SER A 91 -0.70 -7.29 12.31
N GLU A 92 -0.36 -6.23 11.56
CA GLU A 92 -0.55 -4.84 11.93
C GLU A 92 -1.88 -4.26 11.41
N LEU A 93 -2.73 -5.06 10.76
CA LEU A 93 -4.06 -4.63 10.33
C LEU A 93 -5.03 -4.72 11.51
N ASP A 94 -5.60 -3.58 11.91
CA ASP A 94 -6.56 -3.50 13.01
C ASP A 94 -7.71 -2.55 12.67
N GLY A 95 -8.65 -2.38 13.60
CA GLY A 95 -9.81 -1.53 13.38
C GLY A 95 -9.54 -0.03 13.40
N ASP A 96 -8.33 0.38 13.77
CA ASP A 96 -7.94 1.79 13.76
C ASP A 96 -7.47 2.20 12.38
N ASN A 97 -6.67 1.34 11.73
CA ASN A 97 -6.10 1.60 10.40
C ASN A 97 -6.87 0.93 9.25
N ALA A 98 -7.86 0.06 9.53
CA ALA A 98 -8.62 -0.69 8.52
C ALA A 98 -9.07 0.15 7.32
N MET A 99 -9.61 1.34 7.59
CA MET A 99 -10.16 2.23 6.56
C MET A 99 -9.07 2.87 5.71
N ALA A 100 -7.97 3.29 6.33
CA ALA A 100 -6.83 3.84 5.62
C ALA A 100 -6.14 2.75 4.78
N VAL A 101 -6.06 1.51 5.28
CA VAL A 101 -5.55 0.35 4.52
C VAL A 101 -6.45 0.03 3.34
N LEU A 102 -7.77 0.01 3.53
CA LEU A 102 -8.73 -0.19 2.45
C LEU A 102 -8.61 0.89 1.37
N TYR A 103 -8.44 2.15 1.78
CA TYR A 103 -8.20 3.26 0.87
C TYR A 103 -6.92 3.05 0.06
N ALA A 104 -5.81 2.71 0.71
CA ALA A 104 -4.54 2.42 0.05
C ALA A 104 -4.67 1.24 -0.93
N ALA A 105 -5.32 0.15 -0.52
CA ALA A 105 -5.56 -1.03 -1.34
C ALA A 105 -6.33 -0.68 -2.63
N LYS A 106 -7.38 0.14 -2.53
CA LYS A 106 -8.12 0.64 -3.69
C LYS A 106 -7.25 1.57 -4.55
N LYS A 107 -6.59 2.55 -3.93
CA LYS A 107 -5.75 3.54 -4.61
C LYS A 107 -4.67 2.89 -5.47
N TYR A 108 -4.04 1.84 -4.95
CA TYR A 108 -2.98 1.10 -5.65
C TYR A 108 -3.49 -0.16 -6.36
N ASN A 109 -4.80 -0.38 -6.46
CA ASN A 109 -5.42 -1.53 -7.12
C ASN A 109 -4.85 -2.88 -6.68
N ILE A 110 -4.97 -3.19 -5.38
CA ILE A 110 -4.54 -4.45 -4.75
C ILE A 110 -5.79 -5.19 -4.25
N PRO A 111 -6.52 -5.91 -5.12
CA PRO A 111 -7.83 -6.47 -4.80
C PRO A 111 -7.78 -7.51 -3.67
N ASP A 112 -6.68 -8.27 -3.57
CA ASP A 112 -6.51 -9.30 -2.55
C ASP A 112 -6.43 -8.74 -1.12
N LEU A 113 -6.09 -7.46 -0.97
CA LEU A 113 -6.05 -6.75 0.32
C LEU A 113 -7.42 -6.18 0.72
N VAL A 114 -8.30 -5.88 -0.24
CA VAL A 114 -9.63 -5.28 0.01
C VAL A 114 -10.50 -6.19 0.87
N GLY A 115 -10.52 -7.49 0.56
CA GLY A 115 -11.33 -8.47 1.30
C GLY A 115 -10.97 -8.53 2.79
N PRO A 116 -9.71 -8.78 3.15
CA PRO A 116 -9.25 -8.75 4.54
C PRO A 116 -9.58 -7.45 5.29
N SER A 117 -9.38 -6.27 4.69
CA SER A 117 -9.70 -4.98 5.33
C SER A 117 -11.18 -4.82 5.68
N LEU A 118 -12.08 -5.43 4.89
CA LEU A 118 -13.53 -5.39 5.11
C LEU A 118 -14.03 -6.40 6.16
N LYS A 119 -13.23 -7.41 6.52
CA LYS A 119 -13.63 -8.44 7.50
C LYS A 119 -13.52 -7.99 8.95
N ILE A 120 -13.01 -6.79 9.21
CA ILE A 120 -12.92 -6.25 10.57
C ILE A 120 -14.32 -5.94 11.10
N PRO A 121 -14.71 -6.49 12.28
CA PRO A 121 -16.01 -6.21 12.87
C PRO A 121 -16.25 -4.72 13.12
N ILE A 122 -17.44 -4.22 12.80
CA ILE A 122 -17.86 -2.81 13.01
C ILE A 122 -17.55 -2.30 14.44
N PRO A 123 -17.81 -3.06 15.53
CA PRO A 123 -17.49 -2.59 16.89
C PRO A 123 -16.00 -2.39 17.16
N LYS A 124 -15.12 -3.01 16.35
CA LYS A 124 -13.67 -2.84 16.44
C LYS A 124 -13.18 -1.65 15.61
N LEU A 125 -13.99 -1.11 14.71
CA LEU A 125 -13.64 0.12 13.99
C LEU A 125 -13.71 1.28 14.97
N ARG A 126 -12.55 1.89 15.26
CA ARG A 126 -12.45 2.99 16.24
C ARG A 126 -13.29 4.20 15.85
N ASN A 127 -13.58 4.35 14.55
CA ASN A 127 -14.45 5.40 14.02
C ASN A 127 -15.79 4.82 13.56
N VAL A 128 -16.75 4.67 14.49
CA VAL A 128 -18.13 4.20 14.21
C VAL A 128 -18.85 5.07 13.15
N PHE A 129 -18.56 6.37 13.11
CA PHE A 129 -19.09 7.28 12.07
C PHE A 129 -18.48 7.01 10.69
N SER A 130 -17.18 6.71 10.60
CA SER A 130 -16.54 6.29 9.35
C SER A 130 -17.05 4.92 8.90
N ALA A 131 -17.19 3.97 9.83
CA ALA A 131 -17.75 2.64 9.57
C ALA A 131 -19.14 2.69 8.89
N CYS A 132 -20.02 3.57 9.37
CA CYS A 132 -21.37 3.78 8.83
C CYS A 132 -21.38 4.58 7.51
N ALA A 133 -20.52 5.59 7.34
CA ALA A 133 -20.43 6.35 6.09
C ALA A 133 -19.90 5.47 4.94
N GLN A 134 -18.95 4.59 5.23
CA GLN A 134 -18.27 3.76 4.24
C GLN A 134 -19.10 2.55 3.80
N THR A 135 -19.89 1.91 4.67
CA THR A 135 -20.82 0.85 4.23
C THR A 135 -21.84 1.38 3.23
N ARG A 136 -22.27 2.65 3.33
CA ARG A 136 -23.14 3.29 2.34
C ARG A 136 -22.41 3.70 1.05
N LEU A 137 -21.22 4.29 1.16
CA LEU A 137 -20.43 4.68 -0.03
C LEU A 137 -19.93 3.46 -0.82
N PHE A 138 -19.46 2.41 -0.13
CA PHE A 138 -18.91 1.22 -0.77
C PHE A 138 -20.00 0.24 -1.23
N ASN A 139 -21.14 0.10 -0.52
CA ASN A 139 -22.24 -0.73 -1.02
C ASN A 139 -22.84 -0.17 -2.31
N LEU A 140 -22.78 1.14 -2.56
CA LEU A 140 -23.32 1.72 -3.80
C LEU A 140 -22.42 1.48 -5.03
N GLU A 141 -21.10 1.29 -4.86
CA GLU A 141 -20.20 0.94 -5.97
C GLU A 141 -20.34 -0.52 -6.41
N ILE A 142 -20.68 -1.44 -5.50
CA ILE A 142 -20.87 -2.87 -5.85
C ILE A 142 -22.14 -3.11 -6.68
N TYR A 143 -23.10 -2.16 -6.67
CA TYR A 143 -24.29 -2.20 -7.53
C TYR A 143 -24.16 -1.34 -8.79
N ALA A 144 -23.08 -0.59 -8.98
CA ALA A 144 -22.90 0.29 -10.14
C ALA A 144 -22.21 -0.40 -11.34
N GLU A 145 -21.55 -1.54 -11.14
CA GLU A 145 -20.82 -2.25 -12.21
C GLU A 145 -21.54 -3.48 -12.79
N ASN A 146 -22.83 -3.68 -12.46
CA ASN A 146 -23.66 -4.76 -13.06
C ASN A 146 -24.95 -4.23 -13.73
N GLY A 147 -24.89 -3.03 -14.32
CA GLY A 147 -25.98 -2.45 -15.11
C GLY A 147 -25.67 -2.42 -16.60
#